data_AF-A0A7L2BKZ8-F1
#
_entry.id   AF-A0A7L2BKZ8-F1
#
_cell.length_a   1.000
_cell.length_b   1.000
_cell.length_c   1.000
_cell.angle_alpha   90.00
_cell.angle_beta   90.00
_cell.angle_gamma   90.00
#
_symmetry.space_group_name_H-M   'P 1'
#
loop_
_entity.id
_entity.type
_entity.pdbx_description
1 polymer ?
#
loop_
_entity_poly.entity_id
_entity_poly.type
_entity_poly.pdbx_seq_one_letter_code
_entity_poly.pdbx_strand_id
1 'polypeptide(L)'
;VAPSKPECNIVGTPQYGETINLTCYSREGSPTPTYSWKSYNGCCCHFLPCFNSFLFWPDLYFTTGQQITLKNISADTSGFYICTSKNVVGTEFCNMTVSVVPPSMNIALYAGIIGGVVAAIVVIGIIAYCCCCRAGKDTD
;
A
#
# COMPACT_ATOMS: atom_id res chain seq x y z
N VAL A 1 -25.80 20.14 19.94
CA VAL A 1 -24.34 20.38 19.96
C VAL A 1 -23.77 20.08 18.57
N ALA A 2 -22.99 21.01 18.00
CA ALA A 2 -22.31 20.76 16.73
C ALA A 2 -21.32 19.60 16.86
N PRO A 3 -21.03 18.85 15.79
CA PRO A 3 -20.01 17.81 15.85
C PRO A 3 -18.65 18.42 16.20
N SER A 4 -17.82 17.69 16.96
CA SER A 4 -16.41 18.03 17.10
C SER A 4 -15.66 17.70 15.80
N LYS A 5 -14.48 18.31 15.62
CA LYS A 5 -13.57 17.94 14.54
C LYS A 5 -13.33 16.42 14.57
N PRO A 6 -13.63 15.68 13.48
CA PRO A 6 -13.52 14.23 13.48
C PRO A 6 -12.05 13.77 13.51
N GLU A 7 -11.81 12.68 14.22
CA GLU A 7 -10.53 11.97 14.26
C GLU A 7 -10.51 10.93 13.15
N CYS A 8 -9.47 10.96 12.31
CA CYS A 8 -9.37 10.09 11.14
C CYS A 8 -8.08 9.27 11.14
N ASN A 9 -8.24 7.96 10.96
CA ASN A 9 -7.14 7.01 11.08
C ASN A 9 -7.13 5.99 9.95
N ILE A 10 -5.93 5.51 9.63
CA ILE A 10 -5.70 4.37 8.73
C ILE A 10 -5.48 3.14 9.61
N VAL A 11 -6.28 2.11 9.42
CA VAL A 11 -6.15 0.82 10.10
C VAL A 11 -5.66 -0.21 9.08
N GLY A 12 -4.45 -0.71 9.30
CA GLY A 12 -3.74 -1.64 8.40
C GLY A 12 -2.49 -1.03 7.78
N THR A 13 -1.81 -1.80 6.94
CA THR A 13 -0.59 -1.39 6.23
C THR A 13 -0.92 -1.00 4.78
N PRO A 14 -0.66 0.24 4.36
CA PRO A 14 -0.95 0.69 3.00
C PRO A 14 0.10 0.15 2.00
N GLN A 15 0.06 -1.15 1.73
CA GLN A 15 0.92 -1.84 0.77
C GLN A 15 0.13 -2.37 -0.43
N TYR A 16 0.76 -2.49 -1.59
CA TYR A 16 0.09 -2.99 -2.80
C TYR A 16 -0.55 -4.37 -2.58
N GLY A 17 -1.82 -4.49 -3.01
CA GLY A 17 -2.61 -5.72 -2.89
C GLY A 17 -3.30 -5.92 -1.53
N GLU A 18 -2.97 -5.10 -0.53
CA GLU A 18 -3.54 -5.22 0.81
C GLU A 18 -4.97 -4.66 0.90
N THR A 19 -5.62 -4.95 2.03
CA THR A 19 -6.90 -4.34 2.42
C THR A 19 -6.70 -3.48 3.66
N ILE A 20 -7.07 -2.20 3.57
CA ILE A 20 -6.99 -1.24 4.68
C ILE A 20 -8.37 -0.67 5.00
N ASN A 21 -8.55 -0.20 6.23
CA ASN A 21 -9.77 0.46 6.66
C ASN A 21 -9.46 1.91 7.04
N LEU A 22 -10.29 2.84 6.57
CA LEU A 22 -10.24 4.23 7.00
C LEU A 22 -11.36 4.47 8.00
N THR A 23 -11.04 5.06 9.15
CA THR A 23 -12.01 5.37 10.20
C THR A 23 -12.14 6.87 10.42
N CYS A 24 -13.34 7.31 10.82
CA CYS A 24 -13.70 8.70 11.06
C CYS A 24 -14.75 8.78 12.16
N TYR A 25 -14.44 9.51 13.22
CA TYR A 25 -15.32 9.63 14.37
C TYR A 25 -15.21 11.01 15.05
N SER A 26 -16.35 11.64 15.35
CA SER A 26 -16.40 12.84 16.19
C SER A 26 -16.70 12.45 17.63
N ARG A 27 -15.85 12.84 18.59
CA ARG A 27 -16.04 12.61 20.03
C ARG A 27 -17.33 13.24 20.57
N GLU A 28 -17.71 14.40 20.03
CA GLU A 28 -18.92 15.12 20.41
C GLU A 28 -19.82 15.35 19.18
N GLY A 29 -21.12 15.41 19.41
CA GLY A 29 -22.12 15.68 18.37
C GLY A 29 -23.50 15.19 18.81
N SER A 30 -24.47 16.11 18.91
CA SER A 30 -25.84 15.76 19.29
C SER A 30 -26.85 16.66 18.58
N PRO A 31 -27.83 16.13 17.82
CA PRO A 31 -28.06 14.71 17.49
C PRO A 31 -26.87 13.95 16.85
N THR A 32 -26.92 12.62 16.83
CA THR A 32 -25.83 11.78 16.30
C THR A 32 -25.44 12.22 14.88
N PRO A 33 -24.16 12.55 14.63
CA PRO A 33 -23.73 12.99 13.31
C PRO A 33 -23.73 11.85 12.29
N THR A 34 -24.01 12.22 11.05
CA THR A 34 -23.85 11.40 9.85
C THR A 34 -22.47 11.58 9.26
N TYR A 35 -21.88 10.52 8.73
CA TYR A 35 -20.51 10.51 8.22
C TYR A 35 -20.52 10.22 6.72
N SER A 36 -19.73 10.98 5.96
CA SER A 36 -19.59 10.83 4.52
C SER A 36 -18.13 10.98 4.11
N TRP A 37 -17.71 10.22 3.12
CA TRP A 37 -16.33 10.21 2.63
C TRP A 37 -16.23 10.77 1.21
N LYS A 38 -15.11 11.43 0.93
CA LYS A 38 -14.71 11.88 -0.41
C LYS A 38 -13.25 11.55 -0.63
N SER A 39 -12.92 11.01 -1.80
CA SER A 39 -11.54 10.77 -2.24
C SER A 39 -11.17 11.73 -3.37
N TYR A 40 -9.93 12.19 -3.33
CA TYR A 40 -9.29 12.97 -4.38
C TYR A 40 -7.99 12.26 -4.74
N ASN A 41 -8.03 11.45 -5.80
CA ASN A 41 -6.85 10.72 -6.25
C ASN A 41 -5.82 11.72 -6.78
N GLY A 42 -4.61 11.66 -6.23
CA GLY A 42 -3.47 12.40 -6.72
C GLY A 42 -2.90 11.68 -7.94
N CYS A 43 -3.58 11.76 -9.08
CA CYS A 43 -3.21 11.11 -10.34
C CYS A 43 -1.94 11.74 -10.94
N CYS A 44 -0.79 11.67 -10.26
CA CYS A 44 0.44 12.39 -10.66
C CYS A 44 1.75 11.69 -10.25
N CYS A 45 1.79 10.36 -10.10
CA CYS A 45 3.00 9.68 -9.60
C CYS A 45 3.45 8.45 -10.41
N HIS A 46 3.25 8.36 -11.73
CA HIS A 46 4.07 7.47 -12.56
C HIS A 46 3.92 7.78 -14.06
N PHE A 47 4.88 8.50 -14.65
CA PHE A 47 5.34 8.44 -16.06
C PHE A 47 4.35 8.22 -17.23
N LEU A 48 3.03 8.39 -17.07
CA LEU A 48 2.01 8.33 -18.11
C LEU A 48 1.14 9.59 -18.03
N PRO A 49 0.85 10.25 -19.17
CA PRO A 49 -0.07 11.36 -19.18
C PRO A 49 -1.47 10.87 -18.82
N CYS A 50 -2.15 11.58 -17.91
CA CYS A 50 -3.55 11.38 -17.49
C CYS A 50 -4.56 11.62 -18.63
N PHE A 51 -4.33 11.10 -19.83
CA PHE A 51 -5.07 11.52 -21.01
C PHE A 51 -6.28 10.65 -21.37
N ASN A 52 -6.58 9.57 -20.62
CA ASN A 52 -7.77 8.76 -20.94
C ASN A 52 -8.42 8.02 -19.75
N SER A 53 -8.25 8.50 -18.50
CA SER A 53 -9.01 7.95 -17.36
C SER A 53 -10.10 8.91 -16.86
N PHE A 54 -10.89 9.44 -17.80
CA PHE A 54 -12.22 9.97 -17.49
C PHE A 54 -13.29 8.87 -17.47
N LEU A 55 -12.92 7.61 -17.76
CA LEU A 55 -13.83 6.47 -17.92
C LEU A 55 -13.56 5.27 -17.00
N PHE A 56 -12.54 5.33 -16.15
CA PHE A 56 -12.32 4.34 -15.10
C PHE A 56 -11.98 5.05 -13.79
N TRP A 57 -12.98 5.73 -13.24
CA TRP A 57 -13.02 6.01 -11.81
C TRP A 57 -13.75 4.80 -11.20
N PRO A 58 -13.07 3.79 -10.65
CA PRO A 58 -13.74 2.91 -9.73
C PRO A 58 -14.03 3.76 -8.51
N ASP A 59 -15.25 4.30 -8.52
CA ASP A 59 -15.97 4.71 -7.34
C ASP A 59 -15.45 5.99 -6.65
N LEU A 60 -16.05 7.12 -7.04
CA LEU A 60 -16.46 8.13 -6.06
C LEU A 60 -17.40 7.44 -5.05
N TYR A 61 -16.84 6.66 -4.14
CA TYR A 61 -17.56 6.07 -3.03
C TYR A 61 -17.97 7.21 -2.11
N PHE A 62 -19.13 7.80 -2.39
CA PHE A 62 -19.95 8.44 -1.37
C PHE A 62 -20.45 7.34 -0.42
N THR A 63 -19.51 6.75 0.31
CA THR A 63 -19.83 5.75 1.32
C THR A 63 -20.15 6.51 2.59
N THR A 64 -21.31 6.18 3.13
CA THR A 64 -21.77 6.69 4.41
C THR A 64 -21.31 5.76 5.51
N GLY A 65 -20.87 6.32 6.63
CA GLY A 65 -20.47 5.53 7.79
C GLY A 65 -19.15 6.00 8.39
N GLN A 66 -18.92 5.57 9.63
CA GLN A 66 -17.71 5.90 10.39
C GLN A 66 -16.47 5.17 9.86
N GLN A 67 -16.65 4.13 9.05
CA GLN A 67 -15.55 3.33 8.54
C GLN A 67 -15.82 2.91 7.09
N ILE A 68 -14.76 2.96 6.28
CA ILE A 68 -14.75 2.45 4.90
C ILE A 68 -13.59 1.48 4.70
N THR A 69 -13.79 0.47 3.85
CA THR A 69 -12.79 -0.56 3.55
C THR A 69 -12.31 -0.38 2.12
N LEU A 70 -11.00 -0.21 1.95
CA LEU A 70 -10.32 -0.16 0.66
C LEU A 70 -9.63 -1.51 0.45
N LYS A 71 -10.09 -2.27 -0.56
CA LYS A 71 -9.58 -3.61 -0.88
C LYS A 71 -8.64 -3.55 -2.08
N ASN A 72 -7.63 -4.42 -2.10
CA ASN A 72 -6.70 -4.55 -3.21
C ASN A 72 -6.10 -3.20 -3.62
N ILE A 73 -5.53 -2.50 -2.63
CA ILE A 73 -5.07 -1.12 -2.81
C ILE A 73 -3.84 -1.06 -3.74
N SER A 74 -3.75 0.01 -4.52
CA SER A 74 -2.68 0.23 -5.50
C SER A 74 -2.16 1.67 -5.45
N ALA A 75 -1.22 2.01 -6.33
CA ALA A 75 -0.76 3.39 -6.51
C ALA A 75 -1.92 4.36 -6.79
N ASP A 76 -2.92 3.92 -7.55
CA ASP A 76 -4.11 4.72 -7.90
C ASP A 76 -5.05 4.97 -6.72
N THR A 77 -4.97 4.13 -5.68
CA THR A 77 -5.67 4.33 -4.39
C THR A 77 -4.96 5.39 -3.53
N SER A 78 -3.76 5.83 -3.91
CA SER A 78 -3.08 6.90 -3.18
C SER A 78 -3.73 8.25 -3.48
N GLY A 79 -3.95 9.04 -2.45
CA GLY A 79 -4.63 10.33 -2.59
C GLY A 79 -5.07 10.92 -1.27
N PHE A 80 -5.87 11.97 -1.38
CA PHE A 80 -6.45 12.67 -0.24
C PHE A 80 -7.85 12.15 0.04
N TYR A 81 -8.09 11.71 1.26
CA TYR A 81 -9.39 11.28 1.73
C TYR A 81 -9.92 12.29 2.75
N ILE A 82 -11.16 12.71 2.57
CA ILE A 82 -11.84 13.68 3.43
C ILE A 82 -13.08 13.01 3.99
N CYS A 83 -13.16 12.90 5.31
CA CYS A 83 -14.39 12.54 6.00
C CYS A 83 -15.09 13.79 6.50
N THR A 84 -16.40 13.87 6.26
CA THR A 84 -17.27 14.93 6.76
C THR A 84 -18.26 14.34 7.75
N SER A 85 -18.26 14.89 8.97
CA SER A 85 -19.19 14.61 10.06
C SER A 85 -20.23 15.74 10.12
N LYS A 86 -21.51 15.40 9.90
CA LYS A 86 -22.59 16.37 9.74
C LYS A 86 -23.79 16.04 10.60
N ASN A 87 -24.30 17.05 11.29
CA ASN A 87 -25.56 17.02 12.02
C ASN A 87 -26.36 18.31 11.73
N VAL A 88 -27.60 18.41 12.20
CA VAL A 88 -28.48 19.58 12.05
C VAL A 88 -27.89 20.85 12.67
N VAL A 89 -26.99 20.72 13.64
CA VAL A 89 -26.37 21.86 14.34
C VAL A 89 -25.12 22.37 13.61
N GLY A 90 -24.42 21.52 12.85
CA GLY A 90 -23.14 21.89 12.24
C GLY A 90 -22.50 20.78 11.43
N THR A 91 -21.41 21.12 10.75
CA THR A 91 -20.62 20.23 9.89
C THR A 91 -19.14 20.45 10.16
N GLU A 92 -18.42 19.36 10.36
CA GLU A 92 -16.97 19.34 10.57
C GLU A 92 -16.31 18.28 9.69
N PHE A 93 -15.02 18.42 9.42
CA PHE A 93 -14.30 17.49 8.54
C PHE A 93 -12.85 17.24 8.98
N CYS A 94 -12.31 16.11 8.55
CA CYS A 94 -10.90 15.77 8.65
C CYS A 94 -10.34 15.53 7.24
N ASN A 95 -9.03 15.69 7.10
CA ASN A 95 -8.30 15.31 5.90
C ASN A 95 -7.19 14.32 6.28
N MET A 96 -6.98 13.33 5.42
CA MET A 96 -5.91 12.35 5.58
C MET A 96 -5.33 12.00 4.22
N THR A 97 -4.03 11.73 4.18
CA THR A 97 -3.34 11.32 2.95
C THR A 97 -3.09 9.83 3.04
N VAL A 98 -3.56 9.07 2.06
CA VAL A 98 -3.25 7.64 1.92
C VAL A 98 -2.14 7.54 0.89
N SER A 99 -0.99 7.01 1.30
CA SER A 99 0.14 6.72 0.42
C SER A 99 0.37 5.22 0.43
N VAL A 100 0.05 4.59 -0.69
CA VAL A 100 0.23 3.15 -0.88
C VAL A 100 1.60 2.92 -1.49
N VAL A 101 2.39 2.08 -0.85
CA VAL A 101 3.75 1.77 -1.28
C VAL A 101 3.87 0.30 -1.69
N PRO A 102 4.80 -0.05 -2.61
CA PRO A 102 5.12 -1.45 -2.83
C PRO A 102 5.67 -2.09 -1.54
N PRO A 103 5.46 -3.41 -1.35
CA PRO A 103 6.04 -4.12 -0.22
C PRO A 103 7.57 -4.01 -0.26
N SER A 104 8.17 -3.83 0.92
CA SER A 104 9.63 -3.74 1.03
C SER A 104 10.27 -5.09 0.68
N MET A 105 11.24 -5.08 -0.25
CA MET A 105 12.06 -6.25 -0.52
C MET A 105 13.03 -6.49 0.65
N ASN A 106 13.07 -7.70 1.19
CA ASN A 106 14.01 -8.05 2.26
C ASN A 106 15.43 -8.19 1.71
N ILE A 107 16.23 -7.12 1.79
CA ILE A 107 17.57 -7.04 1.21
C ILE A 107 18.49 -8.18 1.72
N ALA A 108 18.37 -8.56 2.99
CA ALA A 108 19.18 -9.61 3.59
C ALA A 108 18.88 -10.99 2.97
N LEU A 109 17.61 -11.29 2.69
CA LEU A 109 17.21 -12.52 2.02
C LEU A 109 17.83 -12.60 0.62
N TYR A 110 17.70 -11.55 -0.19
CA TYR A 110 18.23 -11.52 -1.55
C TYR A 110 19.76 -11.59 -1.58
N ALA A 111 20.44 -10.84 -0.71
CA ALA A 111 21.89 -10.90 -0.59
C ALA A 111 22.37 -12.30 -0.17
N GLY A 112 21.66 -12.96 0.75
CA GLY A 112 21.94 -14.33 1.17
C GLY A 112 21.78 -15.35 0.04
N ILE A 113 20.70 -15.24 -0.75
CA ILE A 113 20.48 -16.11 -1.92
C ILE A 113 21.59 -15.91 -2.95
N ILE A 114 21.92 -14.66 -3.31
CA ILE A 114 22.95 -14.37 -4.31
C ILE A 114 24.31 -14.90 -3.83
N GLY A 115 24.68 -14.62 -2.57
CA GLY A 115 25.94 -15.09 -2.00
C GLY A 115 26.02 -16.62 -1.94
N GLY A 116 24.94 -17.29 -1.54
CA GLY A 116 24.86 -18.75 -1.50
C GLY A 116 25.00 -19.39 -2.88
N VAL A 117 24.34 -18.84 -3.90
CA VAL A 117 24.44 -19.32 -5.29
C VAL A 117 25.86 -19.18 -5.81
N VAL A 118 26.52 -18.04 -5.58
CA VAL A 118 27.91 -17.82 -5.99
C VAL A 118 28.85 -18.81 -5.31
N ALA A 119 28.71 -19.00 -3.99
CA ALA A 119 29.53 -19.96 -3.26
C ALA A 119 29.35 -21.40 -3.77
N ALA A 120 28.10 -21.81 -4.04
CA ALA A 120 27.81 -23.14 -4.60
C ALA A 120 28.44 -23.34 -5.98
N ILE A 121 28.34 -22.35 -6.88
CA ILE A 121 28.97 -22.39 -8.20
C ILE A 121 30.49 -22.54 -8.09
N VAL A 122 31.12 -21.79 -7.18
CA VAL A 122 32.57 -21.88 -6.93
C VAL A 122 32.95 -23.27 -6.42
N VAL A 123 32.22 -23.81 -5.45
CA VAL A 123 32.48 -25.15 -4.91
C VAL A 123 32.31 -26.22 -5.98
N ILE A 124 31.25 -26.15 -6.79
CA ILE A 124 31.02 -27.09 -7.91
C ILE A 124 32.14 -26.98 -8.94
N GLY A 125 32.58 -25.77 -9.28
CA GLY A 125 33.70 -25.54 -10.19
C GLY A 125 35.00 -26.16 -9.67
N ILE A 126 35.29 -26.02 -8.38
CA ILE A 126 36.47 -26.65 -7.74
C ILE A 126 36.35 -28.17 -7.76
N ILE A 127 35.18 -28.74 -7.45
CA ILE A 127 34.96 -30.19 -7.49
C ILE A 127 35.14 -30.73 -8.91
N ALA A 128 34.53 -30.08 -9.91
CA ALA A 128 34.68 -30.46 -11.31
C ALA A 128 36.15 -30.40 -11.76
N TYR A 129 36.86 -29.33 -11.42
CA TYR A 129 38.30 -29.21 -11.68
C TYR A 129 39.08 -30.34 -11.02
N CYS A 130 38.85 -30.60 -9.73
CA CYS A 130 39.52 -31.68 -9.00
C CYS A 130 39.23 -33.06 -9.62
N CYS A 131 37.99 -33.34 -10.02
CA CYS A 131 37.59 -34.61 -10.63
C CYS A 131 38.20 -34.78 -12.03
N CYS A 132 38.19 -33.73 -12.86
CA CYS A 132 38.74 -33.76 -14.21
C CYS A 132 40.28 -33.83 -14.22
N CYS A 133 40.96 -33.09 -13.34
CA CYS A 133 42.43 -33.09 -13.27
C CYS A 133 43.01 -34.34 -12.59
N ARG A 134 42.24 -35.05 -11.76
CA ARG A 134 42.65 -36.35 -11.20
C ARG A 134 42.51 -37.48 -12.22
N ALA A 135 41.41 -37.51 -12.98
CA ALA A 135 41.19 -38.53 -14.00
C ALA A 135 42.26 -38.53 -15.11
N GLY A 136 42.85 -37.37 -15.43
CA GLY A 136 43.95 -37.27 -16.41
C GLY A 136 45.33 -37.68 -15.89
N LYS A 137 45.46 -38.04 -14.61
CA LYS A 137 46.74 -38.37 -13.97
C LYS A 137 46.94 -39.87 -13.70
N ASP A 138 45.90 -40.67 -13.92
CA ASP A 138 45.92 -42.14 -13.77
C ASP A 138 46.16 -42.87 -15.11
N THR A 139 46.52 -42.15 -16.19
CA THR A 139 46.72 -42.71 -17.54
C THR A 139 48.14 -42.49 -18.12
N ASP A 140 49.16 -42.52 -17.26
CA ASP A 140 50.57 -42.66 -17.65
C ASP A 140 51.18 -43.93 -17.03
#